data_AF-A0A958UYM1-F1
#
_entry.id   AF-A0A958UYM1-F1
#
_cell.length_a   1.000
_cell.length_b   1.000
_cell.length_c   1.000
_cell.angle_alpha   90.00
_cell.angle_beta   90.00
_cell.angle_gamma   90.00
#
_symmetry.space_group_name_H-M   'P 1'
#
loop_
_entity.id
_entity.type
_entity.pdbx_description
1 polymer ?
#
loop_
_entity_poly.entity_id
_entity_poly.type
_entity_poly.pdbx_seq_one_letter_code
_entity_poly.pdbx_strand_id
1 'polypeptide(L)'
;KLSYVLLASLLTFASCSEDNPFFNDNQEQEQEQDHHTIDDLQGTWLRTGGDNTNNEGMIVKVTNTTGVILDPVDSGFQIDDVKWKSIANQTAGGFTHLELGSDYNYYGATIDFQSDNVIRIVVDAGGTGNYQEWTRQ
;
A
#
# COMPACT_ATOMS: atom_id res chain seq x y z
N LYS A 1 33.82 -37.00 -72.99
CA LYS A 1 33.50 -38.44 -72.82
C LYS A 1 34.34 -39.00 -71.68
N LEU A 2 33.80 -39.10 -70.47
CA LEU A 2 33.72 -40.33 -69.67
C LEU A 2 32.78 -40.03 -68.50
N SER A 3 31.90 -40.98 -68.22
CA SER A 3 30.68 -40.86 -67.41
C SER A 3 30.84 -41.50 -66.03
N TYR A 4 29.81 -41.28 -65.19
CA TYR A 4 29.43 -41.97 -63.94
C TYR A 4 30.20 -41.51 -62.68
N VAL A 5 29.60 -41.35 -61.50
CA VAL A 5 28.50 -42.08 -60.85
C VAL A 5 27.69 -41.14 -59.94
N LEU A 6 26.38 -41.35 -59.94
CA LEU A 6 25.40 -40.81 -59.00
C LEU A 6 25.40 -41.68 -57.73
N LEU A 7 25.56 -41.10 -56.53
CA LEU A 7 25.20 -41.80 -55.29
C LEU A 7 24.74 -40.79 -54.21
N ALA A 8 23.49 -40.96 -53.81
CA ALA A 8 22.86 -40.27 -52.69
C ALA A 8 23.44 -40.72 -51.35
N SER A 9 23.54 -39.82 -50.37
CA SER A 9 23.68 -40.19 -48.96
C SER A 9 23.00 -39.18 -48.06
N LEU A 10 22.27 -39.73 -47.09
CA LEU A 10 21.30 -39.12 -46.19
C LEU A 10 21.96 -38.41 -44.99
N LEU A 11 21.20 -37.43 -44.46
CA LEU A 11 20.97 -37.05 -43.06
C LEU A 11 22.18 -36.90 -42.10
N THR A 12 22.23 -35.74 -41.43
CA THR A 12 22.23 -35.61 -39.96
C THR A 12 22.08 -34.13 -39.59
N PHE A 13 20.87 -33.70 -39.21
CA PHE A 13 20.73 -32.49 -38.40
C PHE A 13 21.14 -32.85 -36.98
N ALA A 14 22.20 -32.23 -36.49
CA ALA A 14 22.61 -32.33 -35.10
C ALA A 14 21.48 -31.83 -34.20
N SER A 15 20.89 -32.75 -33.46
CA SER A 15 20.05 -32.48 -32.29
C SER A 15 20.94 -31.82 -31.24
N CYS A 16 20.85 -30.51 -31.07
CA CYS A 16 21.33 -29.87 -29.84
C CYS A 16 20.32 -30.18 -28.74
N SER A 17 20.74 -31.10 -27.88
CA SER A 17 20.31 -31.24 -26.50
C SER A 17 20.42 -29.87 -25.82
N GLU A 18 19.34 -29.46 -25.16
CA GLU A 18 19.42 -28.85 -23.84
C GLU A 18 18.14 -29.23 -23.10
N ASP A 19 18.35 -29.94 -22.00
CA ASP A 19 17.33 -30.56 -21.17
C ASP A 19 16.38 -29.50 -20.58
N ASN A 20 15.08 -29.82 -20.53
CA ASN A 20 14.10 -29.08 -19.74
C ASN A 20 14.14 -29.60 -18.29
N PRO A 21 14.66 -28.84 -17.31
CA PRO A 21 14.25 -29.03 -15.95
C PRO A 21 13.01 -28.17 -15.70
N PHE A 22 11.93 -28.84 -15.33
CA PHE A 22 10.82 -28.26 -14.59
C PHE A 22 11.33 -27.32 -13.49
N PHE A 23 11.07 -26.02 -13.61
CA PHE A 23 11.03 -25.12 -12.47
C PHE A 23 9.69 -24.38 -12.48
N ASN A 24 8.98 -24.61 -11.39
CA ASN A 24 7.69 -24.06 -11.06
C ASN A 24 7.92 -22.61 -10.59
N ASP A 25 7.72 -21.63 -11.46
CA ASP A 25 7.74 -20.20 -11.09
C ASP A 25 6.46 -19.85 -10.33
N ASN A 26 6.30 -20.43 -9.14
CA ASN A 26 5.65 -19.72 -8.04
C ASN A 26 6.72 -18.82 -7.43
N GLN A 27 7.10 -17.76 -8.15
CA GLN A 27 7.72 -16.61 -7.51
C GLN A 27 6.62 -15.91 -6.73
N GLU A 28 6.41 -16.35 -5.49
CA GLU A 28 5.96 -15.43 -4.46
C GLU A 28 7.00 -14.32 -4.43
N GLN A 29 6.66 -13.20 -5.07
CA GLN A 29 7.40 -11.96 -4.90
C GLN A 29 7.31 -11.65 -3.41
N GLU A 30 8.36 -11.94 -2.65
CA GLU A 30 8.59 -11.28 -1.37
C GLU A 30 8.62 -9.78 -1.69
N GLN A 31 7.47 -9.13 -1.52
CA GLN A 31 7.40 -7.69 -1.54
C GLN A 31 8.37 -7.23 -0.46
N GLU A 32 9.41 -6.52 -0.89
CA GLU A 32 10.31 -5.78 -0.02
C GLU A 32 9.41 -4.95 0.91
N GLN A 33 9.20 -5.41 2.14
CA GLN A 33 8.38 -4.69 3.11
C GLN A 33 9.17 -3.43 3.44
N ASP A 34 8.78 -2.31 2.83
CA ASP A 34 9.26 -1.00 3.25
C ASP A 34 8.94 -0.85 4.75
N HIS A 35 10.01 -0.85 5.54
CA HIS A 35 9.93 -0.77 6.99
C HIS A 35 9.74 0.69 7.40
N HIS A 36 8.50 1.18 7.29
CA HIS A 36 8.15 2.51 7.81
C HIS A 36 8.15 2.53 9.34
N THR A 37 8.56 3.66 9.88
CA THR A 37 8.62 3.99 11.31
C THR A 37 7.67 5.14 11.64
N ILE A 38 7.42 5.39 12.93
CA ILE A 38 6.58 6.51 13.35
C ILE A 38 7.14 7.86 12.88
N ASP A 39 8.45 7.97 12.69
CA ASP A 39 9.10 9.19 12.20
C ASP A 39 8.64 9.50 10.75
N ASP A 40 8.36 8.46 9.95
CA ASP A 40 7.86 8.58 8.59
C ASP A 40 6.39 9.01 8.52
N LEU A 41 5.66 9.01 9.64
CA LEU A 41 4.30 9.57 9.72
C LEU A 41 4.27 11.04 10.15
N GLN A 42 5.36 11.58 10.68
CA GLN A 42 5.38 12.94 11.23
C GLN A 42 5.15 13.98 10.13
N GLY A 43 4.36 15.03 10.43
CA GLY A 43 4.07 16.11 9.47
C GLY A 43 2.58 16.30 9.23
N THR A 44 2.25 16.93 8.11
CA THR A 44 0.87 17.29 7.75
C THR A 44 0.36 16.39 6.63
N TRP A 45 -0.88 15.94 6.75
CA TRP A 45 -1.55 15.04 5.82
C TRP A 45 -2.89 15.60 5.40
N LEU A 46 -3.17 15.54 4.10
CA LEU A 46 -4.41 15.94 3.47
C LEU A 46 -5.21 14.69 3.11
N ARG A 47 -6.48 14.61 3.52
CA ARG A 47 -7.38 13.56 3.07
C ARG A 47 -7.74 13.79 1.61
N THR A 48 -7.29 12.91 0.74
CA THR A 48 -7.46 13.03 -0.71
C THR A 48 -8.48 12.04 -1.28
N GLY A 49 -8.96 11.10 -0.48
CA GLY A 49 -9.95 10.13 -0.91
C GLY A 49 -10.58 9.36 0.25
N GLY A 50 -11.51 8.48 -0.11
CA GLY A 50 -12.18 7.59 0.83
C GLY A 50 -13.58 7.21 0.38
N ASP A 51 -14.27 6.44 1.22
CA ASP A 51 -15.68 6.09 1.06
C ASP A 51 -16.64 7.10 1.72
N ASN A 52 -16.10 8.19 2.27
CA ASN A 52 -16.85 9.37 2.70
C ASN A 52 -16.22 10.64 2.13
N THR A 53 -16.73 11.07 0.97
CA THR A 53 -16.22 12.21 0.20
C THR A 53 -16.40 13.56 0.90
N ASN A 54 -17.34 13.68 1.85
CA ASN A 54 -17.58 14.92 2.59
C ASN A 54 -16.39 15.30 3.49
N ASN A 55 -15.52 14.34 3.80
CA ASN A 55 -14.34 14.55 4.62
C ASN A 55 -13.07 14.77 3.77
N GLU A 56 -13.15 14.67 2.43
CA GLU A 56 -12.02 15.01 1.56
C GLU A 56 -11.66 16.49 1.70
N GLY A 57 -10.37 16.78 1.69
CA GLY A 57 -9.84 18.10 2.00
C GLY A 57 -9.47 18.29 3.48
N MET A 58 -9.87 17.39 4.38
CA MET A 58 -9.47 17.46 5.79
C MET A 58 -7.95 17.43 5.94
N ILE A 59 -7.42 18.28 6.80
CA ILE A 59 -5.98 18.35 7.09
C ILE A 59 -5.74 17.92 8.53
N VAL A 60 -4.80 17.00 8.73
CA VAL A 60 -4.31 16.60 10.05
C VAL A 60 -2.81 16.80 10.17
N LYS A 61 -2.33 17.12 11.37
CA LYS A 61 -0.90 17.13 11.70
C LYS A 61 -0.57 16.03 12.70
N VAL A 62 0.34 15.17 12.31
CA VAL A 62 0.91 14.13 13.18
C VAL A 62 2.10 14.69 13.95
N THR A 63 2.08 14.49 15.25
CA THR A 63 3.19 14.74 16.16
C THR A 63 3.26 13.63 17.20
N ASN A 64 4.41 12.97 17.30
CA ASN A 64 4.60 11.73 18.04
C ASN A 64 3.58 10.67 17.60
N THR A 65 2.67 10.27 18.48
CA THR A 65 1.69 9.20 18.26
C THR A 65 0.27 9.74 18.07
N THR A 66 0.12 11.02 17.72
CA THR A 66 -1.17 11.71 17.65
C THR A 66 -1.30 12.54 16.39
N GLY A 67 -2.41 12.40 15.67
CA GLY A 67 -2.83 13.23 14.55
C GLY A 67 -3.97 14.17 14.97
N VAL A 68 -3.75 15.48 14.87
CA VAL A 68 -4.71 16.53 15.26
C VAL A 68 -5.26 17.22 14.03
N ILE A 69 -6.57 17.51 14.01
CA ILE A 69 -7.21 18.22 12.91
C ILE A 69 -6.76 19.68 12.88
N LEU A 70 -6.24 20.11 11.73
CA LEU A 70 -5.94 21.51 11.42
C LEU A 70 -7.05 22.18 10.60
N ASP A 71 -7.66 21.42 9.68
CA ASP A 71 -8.82 21.86 8.90
C ASP A 71 -9.84 20.71 8.85
N PRO A 72 -11.01 20.85 9.49
CA PRO A 72 -12.00 19.79 9.51
C PRO A 72 -12.80 19.67 8.21
N VAL A 73 -12.73 20.63 7.28
CA VAL A 73 -13.74 20.83 6.23
C VAL A 73 -15.18 20.80 6.77
N ASP A 74 -16.20 20.57 5.95
CA ASP A 74 -17.59 20.43 6.39
C ASP A 74 -17.91 19.00 6.87
N SER A 75 -17.03 18.45 7.72
CA SER A 75 -17.12 17.07 8.24
C SER A 75 -17.91 16.94 9.54
N GLY A 76 -18.17 18.07 10.21
CA GLY A 76 -18.74 18.13 11.56
C GLY A 76 -17.73 17.98 12.70
N PHE A 77 -16.45 17.72 12.42
CA PHE A 77 -15.39 17.76 13.42
C PHE A 77 -14.94 19.20 13.73
N GLN A 78 -14.15 19.35 14.79
CA GLN A 78 -13.58 20.63 15.21
C GLN A 78 -12.07 20.68 14.95
N ILE A 79 -11.55 21.91 14.78
CA ILE A 79 -10.10 22.14 14.88
C ILE A 79 -9.64 21.68 16.27
N ASP A 80 -8.43 21.12 16.32
CA ASP A 80 -7.80 20.55 17.51
C ASP A 80 -8.39 19.22 18.02
N ASP A 81 -9.43 18.68 17.37
CA ASP A 81 -9.87 17.31 17.64
C ASP A 81 -8.74 16.33 17.32
N VAL A 82 -8.55 15.35 18.20
CA VAL A 82 -7.58 14.29 18.01
C VAL A 82 -8.17 13.24 17.07
N LYS A 83 -7.84 13.35 15.78
CA LYS A 83 -8.33 12.45 14.74
C LYS A 83 -7.71 11.06 14.83
N TRP A 84 -6.40 11.01 15.02
CA TRP A 84 -5.64 9.76 15.17
C TRP A 84 -4.99 9.72 16.54
N LYS A 85 -5.33 8.73 17.35
CA LYS A 85 -4.86 8.62 18.74
C LYS A 85 -4.07 7.33 18.94
N SER A 86 -3.01 7.41 19.74
CA SER A 86 -2.21 6.26 20.16
C SER A 86 -1.64 5.43 18.99
N ILE A 87 -1.07 6.11 17.99
CA ILE A 87 -0.43 5.43 16.85
C ILE A 87 0.72 4.54 17.34
N ALA A 88 0.73 3.28 16.91
CA ALA A 88 1.74 2.29 17.30
C ALA A 88 2.18 1.43 16.09
N ASN A 89 3.47 1.11 16.01
CA ASN A 89 4.01 0.24 14.97
C ASN A 89 3.45 -1.19 15.09
N GLN A 90 3.18 -1.81 13.94
CA GLN A 90 3.01 -3.26 13.83
C GLN A 90 4.28 -3.93 13.30
N THR A 91 4.40 -5.24 13.52
CA THR A 91 5.55 -6.06 13.11
C THR A 91 5.73 -6.17 11.58
N ALA A 92 4.74 -5.74 10.80
CA ALA A 92 4.67 -5.93 9.34
C ALA A 92 4.68 -4.61 8.53
N GLY A 93 5.22 -3.52 9.08
CA GLY A 93 5.38 -2.24 8.35
C GLY A 93 4.14 -1.32 8.33
N GLY A 94 3.03 -1.77 8.90
CA GLY A 94 1.83 -0.95 9.15
C GLY A 94 1.77 -0.39 10.57
N PHE A 95 0.74 0.41 10.86
CA PHE A 95 0.48 0.98 12.19
C PHE A 95 -0.95 0.66 12.63
N THR A 96 -1.18 0.61 13.94
CA THR A 96 -2.53 0.71 14.51
C THR A 96 -2.74 2.07 15.14
N HIS A 97 -3.99 2.51 15.20
CA HIS A 97 -4.39 3.67 15.98
C HIS A 97 -5.87 3.59 16.39
N LEU A 98 -6.29 4.59 17.15
CA LEU A 98 -7.68 4.89 17.45
C LEU A 98 -8.13 6.06 16.58
N GLU A 99 -9.08 5.81 15.68
CA GLU A 99 -9.70 6.78 14.76
C GLU A 99 -10.90 7.44 15.42
N LEU A 100 -10.98 8.77 15.41
CA LEU A 100 -12.18 9.51 15.83
C LEU A 100 -13.28 9.40 14.76
N GLY A 101 -14.40 8.76 15.10
CA GLY A 101 -15.60 8.68 14.26
C GLY A 101 -16.49 9.92 14.38
N SER A 102 -17.40 10.11 13.42
CA SER A 102 -18.33 11.27 13.39
C SER A 102 -19.31 11.33 14.55
N ASP A 103 -19.44 10.27 15.32
CA ASP A 103 -20.20 10.20 16.57
C ASP A 103 -19.34 10.51 17.82
N TYR A 104 -18.10 10.98 17.61
CA TYR A 104 -17.11 11.31 18.63
C TYR A 104 -16.62 10.12 19.48
N ASN A 105 -16.85 8.89 19.02
CA ASN A 105 -16.23 7.69 19.59
C ASN A 105 -14.93 7.33 18.87
N TYR A 106 -14.07 6.56 19.55
CA TYR A 106 -12.82 6.07 18.98
C TYR A 106 -12.94 4.61 18.56
N TYR A 107 -12.48 4.31 17.35
CA TYR A 107 -12.51 2.98 16.74
C TYR A 107 -11.10 2.51 16.41
N GLY A 108 -10.86 1.20 16.48
CA GLY A 108 -9.59 0.64 16.02
C GLY A 108 -9.43 0.86 14.52
N ALA A 109 -8.22 1.18 14.08
CA ALA A 109 -7.91 1.37 12.67
C ALA A 109 -6.45 0.99 12.38
N THR A 110 -6.15 0.76 11.11
CA THR A 110 -4.79 0.54 10.60
C THR A 110 -4.37 1.67 9.67
N ILE A 111 -3.06 1.93 9.61
CA ILE A 111 -2.41 2.83 8.65
C ILE A 111 -1.40 2.01 7.85
N ASP A 112 -1.52 2.05 6.53
CA ASP A 112 -0.63 1.37 5.60
C ASP A 112 -0.05 2.38 4.59
N PHE A 113 1.27 2.47 4.50
CA PHE A 113 1.92 3.26 3.45
C PHE A 113 1.72 2.58 2.10
N GLN A 114 1.23 3.35 1.14
CA GLN A 114 1.18 2.98 -0.28
C GLN A 114 2.41 3.52 -1.03
N SER A 115 3.03 4.57 -0.48
CA SER A 115 4.32 5.16 -0.84
C SER A 115 4.73 6.13 0.28
N ASP A 116 5.94 6.67 0.28
CA ASP A 116 6.42 7.66 1.28
C ASP A 116 5.47 8.83 1.57
N ASN A 117 4.66 9.21 0.57
CA ASN A 117 3.77 10.38 0.63
C ASN A 117 2.29 10.01 0.64
N VAL A 118 1.92 8.73 0.57
CA VAL A 118 0.53 8.30 0.50
C VAL A 118 0.29 7.18 1.50
N ILE A 119 -0.66 7.40 2.40
CA ILE A 119 -1.12 6.38 3.34
C ILE A 119 -2.59 6.07 3.09
N ARG A 120 -2.94 4.83 3.42
CA ARG A 120 -4.31 4.34 3.48
C ARG A 120 -4.67 4.06 4.92
N ILE A 121 -5.89 4.43 5.30
CA ILE A 121 -6.46 4.09 6.60
C ILE A 121 -7.67 3.19 6.40
N VAL A 122 -7.72 2.11 7.18
CA VAL A 122 -8.87 1.22 7.28
C VAL A 122 -9.37 1.21 8.72
N VAL A 123 -10.65 1.54 8.92
CA VAL A 123 -11.29 1.60 10.25
C VAL A 123 -12.09 0.34 10.50
N ASP A 124 -11.85 -0.32 11.63
CA ASP A 124 -12.58 -1.50 12.12
C ASP A 124 -13.92 -1.09 12.76
N ALA A 125 -14.78 -0.47 11.95
CA ALA A 125 -16.12 -0.04 12.31
C ALA A 125 -17.08 -0.32 11.14
N GLY A 126 -18.39 -0.23 11.36
CA GLY A 126 -19.38 -0.29 10.29
C GLY A 126 -19.84 1.11 9.87
N GLY A 127 -20.00 1.36 8.57
CA GLY A 127 -20.50 2.65 8.06
C GLY A 127 -19.68 3.19 6.89
N THR A 128 -19.83 4.48 6.62
CA THR A 128 -18.99 5.23 5.67
C THR A 128 -17.83 5.90 6.40
N GLY A 129 -16.72 6.11 5.69
CA GLY A 129 -15.50 6.69 6.25
C GLY A 129 -14.52 5.64 6.77
N ASN A 130 -14.80 4.36 6.52
CA ASN A 130 -13.96 3.24 6.92
C ASN A 130 -12.76 3.06 6.01
N TYR A 131 -12.81 3.61 4.79
CA TYR A 131 -11.70 3.68 3.87
C TYR A 131 -11.28 5.13 3.67
N GLN A 132 -10.00 5.42 3.84
CA GLN A 132 -9.48 6.77 3.68
C GLN A 132 -8.12 6.75 3.00
N GLU A 133 -7.89 7.74 2.14
CA GLU A 133 -6.59 7.99 1.52
C GLU A 133 -6.09 9.36 1.94
N TRP A 134 -4.83 9.43 2.32
CA TRP A 134 -4.19 10.66 2.77
C TRP A 134 -2.86 10.86 2.05
N THR A 135 -2.63 12.10 1.61
CA THR A 135 -1.40 12.50 0.94
C THR A 135 -0.66 13.53 1.79
N ARG A 136 0.66 13.35 1.92
CA ARG A 136 1.55 14.28 2.64
C ARG A 136 1.56 15.66 1.96
N GLN A 137 1.53 16.74 2.76
CA GLN A 137 1.64 18.14 2.30
C GLN A 137 3.08 18.65 2.29
#